data_AF-S5M201-F1
#
_entry.id   AF-S5M201-F1
#
_cell.length_a   1.000
_cell.length_b   1.000
_cell.length_c   1.000
_cell.angle_alpha   90.00
_cell.angle_beta   90.00
_cell.angle_gamma   90.00
#
_symmetry.space_group_name_H-M   'P 1'
#
loop_
_entity.id
_entity.type
_entity.pdbx_description
1 polymer ?
#
loop_
_entity_poly.entity_id
_entity_poly.type
_entity_poly.pdbx_seq_one_letter_code
_entity_poly.pdbx_strand_id
1 'polypeptide(L)'
;MHITLVLRSYDRSSVTKAVKLLCFLGHSLQTKTCQTWALSLHPLPTKVKKYTLLRSPHIDKKSREQIELKTYQKAIHIKNIQDKKTFLGFLHLVKLVHLDGVQCKCTFEAHTSL
;
A
#
# COMPACT_ATOMS: atom_id res chain seq x y z
N MET A 1 6.99 -18.82 1.38
CA MET A 1 7.31 -17.38 1.48
C MET A 1 6.01 -16.61 1.60
N HIS A 2 5.92 -15.68 2.55
CA HIS A 2 4.76 -14.80 2.72
C HIS A 2 5.16 -13.37 2.39
N ILE A 3 4.32 -12.66 1.66
CA ILE A 3 4.59 -11.28 1.27
C ILE A 3 3.43 -10.40 1.67
N THR A 4 3.77 -9.29 2.31
CA THR A 4 2.82 -8.27 2.71
C THR A 4 3.18 -6.96 2.02
N LEU A 5 2.28 -6.48 1.17
CA LEU A 5 2.37 -5.19 0.52
C LEU A 5 1.45 -4.22 1.24
N VAL A 6 2.02 -3.16 1.82
CA VAL A 6 1.27 -2.09 2.47
C VAL A 6 1.30 -0.87 1.57
N LEU A 7 0.12 -0.48 1.09
CA LEU A 7 -0.10 0.73 0.32
C LEU A 7 -0.49 1.86 1.26
N ARG A 8 0.12 3.03 1.08
CA ARG A 8 -0.16 4.23 1.86
C ARG A 8 -0.34 5.43 0.93
N SER A 9 -1.34 6.24 1.19
CA SER A 9 -1.52 7.54 0.53
C SER A 9 -2.32 8.49 1.41
N TYR A 10 -2.26 9.77 1.09
CA TYR A 10 -3.08 10.82 1.71
C TYR A 10 -4.49 10.89 1.11
N ASP A 11 -4.68 10.43 -0.13
CA ASP A 11 -6.00 10.40 -0.78
C ASP A 11 -6.59 8.99 -0.80
N ARG A 12 -7.89 8.86 -0.53
CA ARG A 12 -8.60 7.57 -0.54
C ARG A 12 -8.79 7.04 -1.96
N SER A 13 -8.99 7.93 -2.95
CA SER A 13 -9.24 7.53 -4.33
C SER A 13 -8.00 6.85 -4.94
N SER A 14 -6.81 7.43 -4.76
CA SER A 14 -5.54 6.86 -5.23
C SER A 14 -5.28 5.45 -4.68
N VAL A 15 -5.50 5.20 -3.37
CA VAL A 15 -5.32 3.86 -2.78
C VAL A 15 -6.31 2.85 -3.38
N THR A 16 -7.57 3.23 -3.56
CA THR A 16 -8.56 2.31 -4.15
C THR A 16 -8.25 1.96 -5.60
N LYS A 17 -7.85 2.95 -6.41
CA LYS A 17 -7.41 2.76 -7.80
C LYS A 17 -6.18 1.86 -7.86
N ALA A 18 -5.16 2.14 -7.05
CA ALA A 18 -3.93 1.36 -6.96
C ALA A 18 -4.19 -0.10 -6.58
N VAL A 19 -5.03 -0.34 -5.56
CA VAL A 19 -5.39 -1.72 -5.17
C VAL A 19 -6.09 -2.46 -6.30
N LYS A 20 -7.04 -1.81 -7.00
CA LYS A 20 -7.75 -2.43 -8.13
C LYS A 20 -6.76 -2.80 -9.25
N LEU A 21 -5.86 -1.89 -9.60
CA LEU A 21 -4.81 -2.14 -10.59
C LEU A 21 -3.89 -3.29 -10.17
N LEU A 22 -3.39 -3.29 -8.93
CA LEU A 22 -2.52 -4.36 -8.43
C LEU A 22 -3.21 -5.72 -8.39
N CYS A 23 -4.50 -5.74 -8.01
CA CYS A 23 -5.30 -6.94 -8.04
C CYS A 23 -5.49 -7.46 -9.47
N PHE A 24 -5.82 -6.57 -10.41
CA PHE A 24 -5.95 -6.91 -11.83
C PHE A 24 -4.64 -7.46 -12.42
N LEU A 25 -3.52 -6.79 -12.14
CA LEU A 25 -2.20 -7.24 -12.56
C LEU A 25 -1.85 -8.60 -11.94
N GLY A 26 -2.17 -8.79 -10.66
CA GLY A 26 -1.99 -10.05 -9.97
C GLY A 26 -2.69 -11.22 -10.66
N HIS A 27 -3.98 -11.06 -10.97
CA HIS A 27 -4.75 -12.06 -11.72
C HIS A 27 -4.19 -12.29 -13.13
N SER A 28 -3.76 -11.23 -13.83
CA SER A 28 -3.19 -11.37 -15.17
C SER A 28 -1.84 -12.10 -15.21
N LEU A 29 -1.09 -12.06 -14.10
CA LEU A 29 0.15 -12.82 -13.95
C LEU A 29 -0.13 -14.27 -13.56
N GLN A 30 -1.18 -14.49 -12.75
CA GLN A 30 -1.62 -15.84 -12.41
C GLN A 30 -1.92 -16.68 -13.65
N THR A 31 -2.63 -16.12 -14.63
CA THR A 31 -2.97 -16.81 -15.88
C THR A 31 -1.75 -17.06 -16.78
N LYS A 32 -0.74 -16.19 -16.75
CA LYS A 32 0.47 -16.31 -17.58
C LYS A 32 1.51 -17.26 -17.00
N THR A 33 1.60 -17.38 -15.68
CA THR A 33 2.69 -18.12 -15.01
C THR A 33 2.25 -19.50 -14.49
N CYS A 34 1.01 -19.93 -14.75
CA CYS A 34 0.44 -21.21 -14.26
C CYS A 34 0.67 -21.44 -12.76
N GLN A 35 0.82 -20.37 -11.98
CA GLN A 35 1.05 -20.40 -10.54
C GLN A 35 -0.22 -19.95 -9.84
N THR A 36 -0.60 -20.67 -8.77
CA THR A 36 -1.70 -20.26 -7.91
C THR A 36 -1.15 -19.62 -6.64
N TRP A 37 -1.23 -18.30 -6.58
CA TRP A 37 -0.93 -17.53 -5.37
C TRP A 37 -2.18 -16.74 -4.97
N ALA A 38 -2.52 -16.78 -3.68
CA ALA A 38 -3.75 -16.16 -3.19
C ALA A 38 -3.49 -14.69 -2.79
N LEU A 39 -4.24 -13.77 -3.40
CA LEU A 39 -4.24 -12.33 -3.05
C LEU A 39 -5.38 -12.06 -2.07
N SER A 40 -5.08 -11.50 -0.90
CA SER A 40 -6.10 -11.09 0.07
C SER A 40 -5.93 -9.63 0.48
N LEU A 41 -6.97 -8.82 0.29
CA LEU A 41 -7.00 -7.41 0.65
C LEU A 41 -7.51 -7.23 2.08
N HIS A 42 -6.76 -6.51 2.90
CA HIS A 42 -7.13 -6.16 4.26
C HIS A 42 -7.08 -4.63 4.45
N PRO A 43 -8.16 -3.98 4.90
CA PRO A 43 -8.13 -2.58 5.26
C PRO A 43 -7.33 -2.42 6.57
N LEU A 44 -6.34 -1.52 6.56
CA LEU A 44 -5.64 -1.13 7.78
C LEU A 44 -6.30 0.13 8.36
N PRO A 45 -6.22 0.33 9.69
CA PRO A 45 -6.74 1.54 10.30
C PRO A 45 -6.04 2.77 9.73
N THR A 46 -6.83 3.82 9.46
CA THR A 46 -6.32 5.09 8.94
C THR A 46 -5.59 5.83 10.05
N LYS A 47 -4.35 6.25 9.80
CA LYS A 47 -3.59 7.04 10.77
C LYS A 47 -4.01 8.49 10.66
N VAL A 48 -4.45 9.09 11.76
CA VAL A 48 -4.86 10.49 11.81
C VAL A 48 -3.87 11.24 12.69
N LYS A 49 -3.17 12.22 12.13
CA LYS A 49 -2.33 13.16 12.89
C LYS A 49 -3.08 14.48 12.97
N LYS A 50 -3.33 14.97 14.19
CA LYS A 50 -4.04 16.23 14.42
C LYS A 50 -3.04 17.30 14.85
N TYR A 51 -3.12 18.47 14.24
CA TYR A 51 -2.32 19.63 14.56
C TYR A 51 -3.25 20.79 14.88
N THR A 52 -2.89 21.60 15.88
CA THR A 52 -3.62 22.82 16.22
C THR A 52 -2.75 24.02 15.86
N LEU A 53 -3.17 24.80 14.89
CA LEU A 53 -2.47 26.02 14.45
C LEU A 53 -3.22 27.26 14.91
N LEU A 54 -2.52 28.39 14.98
CA LEU A 54 -3.16 29.70 15.07
C LEU A 54 -3.67 30.10 13.69
N ARG A 55 -4.85 30.71 13.62
CA ARG A 55 -5.37 31.23 12.35
C ARG A 55 -4.62 32.49 11.89
N SER A 56 -4.22 33.33 12.85
CA SER A 56 -3.45 34.55 12.59
C SER A 56 -1.94 34.26 12.70
N PRO A 57 -1.10 34.88 11.87
CA PRO A 57 0.35 34.81 12.02
C PRO A 57 0.87 35.51 13.28
N HIS A 58 0.11 36.42 13.91
CA HIS A 58 0.57 37.20 15.06
C HIS A 58 -0.50 37.41 16.15
N ILE A 59 -0.09 37.29 17.43
CA ILE A 59 -0.81 37.60 18.69
C ILE A 59 -2.08 36.78 19.02
N ASP A 60 -2.94 36.43 18.06
CA ASP A 60 -4.30 35.91 18.34
C ASP A 60 -4.38 34.43 18.78
N LYS A 61 -3.92 34.13 20.00
CA LYS A 61 -3.88 32.75 20.56
C LYS A 61 -5.26 32.11 20.83
N LYS A 62 -6.33 32.92 20.91
CA LYS A 62 -7.71 32.44 21.10
C LYS A 62 -8.31 31.92 19.79
N SER A 63 -7.80 32.36 18.64
CA SER A 63 -8.24 31.91 17.32
C SER A 63 -7.39 30.72 16.85
N ARG A 64 -7.84 29.50 17.18
CA ARG A 64 -7.15 28.25 16.82
C ARG A 64 -7.92 27.48 15.76
N GLU A 65 -7.20 26.75 14.93
CA GLU A 65 -7.74 25.84 13.91
C GLU A 65 -7.17 24.44 14.09
N GLN A 66 -8.02 23.43 13.88
CA GLN A 66 -7.64 22.03 13.95
C GLN A 66 -7.50 21.49 12.53
N ILE A 67 -6.29 21.07 12.19
CA ILE A 67 -5.99 20.45 10.89
C ILE A 67 -5.66 18.98 11.14
N GLU A 68 -6.12 18.10 10.26
CA GLU A 68 -5.80 16.69 10.31
C GLU A 68 -5.08 16.24 9.04
N LEU A 69 -3.99 15.50 9.22
CA LEU A 69 -3.34 14.75 8.16
C LEU A 69 -3.75 13.28 8.30
N LYS A 70 -4.56 12.81 7.34
CA LYS A 70 -5.03 11.43 7.27
C LYS A 70 -4.16 10.62 6.32
N THR A 71 -3.69 9.46 6.76
CA THR A 71 -2.98 8.50 5.90
C THR A 71 -3.81 7.23 5.79
N TYR A 72 -4.39 7.00 4.62
CA TYR A 72 -5.15 5.80 4.31
C TYR A 72 -4.19 4.65 3.99
N GLN A 73 -4.47 3.48 4.57
CA GLN A 73 -3.59 2.32 4.43
C GLN A 73 -4.41 1.08 4.07
N LYS A 74 -3.86 0.27 3.16
CA LYS A 74 -4.41 -1.05 2.82
C LYS A 74 -3.27 -2.04 2.71
N ALA A 75 -3.48 -3.25 3.21
CA ALA A 75 -2.54 -4.35 3.09
C ALA A 75 -3.05 -5.34 2.04
N ILE A 76 -2.14 -5.80 1.19
CA ILE A 76 -2.33 -6.91 0.28
C ILE A 76 -1.40 -8.02 0.74
N HIS A 77 -1.98 -9.15 1.12
CA HIS A 77 -1.22 -10.35 1.46
C HIS A 77 -1.18 -11.27 0.25
N ILE A 78 0.03 -11.69 -0.11
CA ILE A 78 0.31 -12.67 -1.15
C ILE A 78 0.84 -13.92 -0.46
N LYS A 79 0.10 -15.02 -0.57
CA LYS A 79 0.49 -16.34 -0.02
C LYS A 79 0.94 -17.28 -1.13
N ASN A 80 1.86 -18.18 -0.77
CA ASN A 80 2.31 -19.31 -1.60
C ASN A 80 3.00 -18.93 -2.92
N ILE A 81 4.07 -18.14 -2.84
CA ILE A 81 4.96 -17.94 -3.99
C ILE A 81 5.98 -19.08 -4.02
N GLN A 82 6.02 -19.83 -5.14
CA GLN A 82 6.92 -20.96 -5.32
C GLN A 82 8.31 -20.52 -5.83
N ASP A 83 8.37 -19.52 -6.74
CA ASP A 83 9.63 -19.09 -7.36
C ASP A 83 10.08 -17.68 -6.99
N LYS A 84 11.37 -17.54 -6.65
CA LYS A 84 12.03 -16.24 -6.45
C LYS A 84 12.01 -15.36 -7.71
N LYS A 85 12.10 -15.98 -8.90
CA LYS A 85 12.13 -15.26 -10.20
C LYS A 85 10.78 -14.60 -10.51
N THR A 86 9.67 -15.33 -10.34
CA THR A 86 8.32 -14.78 -10.53
C THR A 86 8.09 -13.59 -9.60
N PHE A 87 8.55 -13.68 -8.36
CA PHE A 87 8.46 -12.58 -7.41
C PHE A 87 9.24 -11.32 -7.87
N LEU A 88 10.48 -11.49 -8.30
CA LEU A 88 11.28 -10.35 -8.76
C LEU A 88 10.68 -9.70 -10.01
N GLY A 89 10.17 -10.50 -10.95
CA GLY A 89 9.44 -10.02 -12.12
C GLY A 89 8.17 -9.25 -11.75
N PHE A 90 7.41 -9.73 -10.77
CA PHE A 90 6.25 -9.04 -10.23
C PHE A 90 6.62 -7.69 -9.61
N LEU A 91 7.66 -7.62 -8.77
CA LEU A 91 8.13 -6.36 -8.20
C LEU A 91 8.57 -5.36 -9.27
N HIS A 92 9.28 -5.84 -10.30
CA HIS A 92 9.69 -4.99 -11.41
C HIS A 92 8.48 -4.43 -12.16
N LEU A 93 7.47 -5.26 -12.41
CA LEU A 93 6.22 -4.84 -13.04
C LEU A 93 5.47 -3.80 -12.18
N VAL A 94 5.35 -4.03 -10.88
CA VAL A 94 4.70 -3.09 -9.95
C VAL A 94 5.44 -1.76 -9.91
N LYS A 95 6.78 -1.77 -9.99
CA LYS A 95 7.58 -0.55 -10.03
C LYS A 95 7.44 0.23 -11.34
N LEU A 96 7.18 -0.45 -12.45
CA LEU A 96 6.93 0.16 -13.76
C LEU A 96 5.54 0.82 -13.86
N VAL A 97 4.56 0.29 -13.13
CA VAL A 97 3.25 0.90 -13.01
C VAL A 97 3.41 2.15 -12.14
N HIS A 98 3.39 3.32 -12.77
CA HIS A 98 3.45 4.59 -12.07
C HIS A 98 2.19 4.74 -11.21
N LEU A 99 2.33 4.48 -9.91
CA LEU A 99 1.27 4.71 -8.94
C LEU A 99 1.42 6.11 -8.36
N ASP A 100 0.76 7.07 -9.00
CA ASP A 100 0.88 8.48 -8.64
C ASP A 100 0.42 8.72 -7.19
N GLY A 101 1.32 9.26 -6.38
CA GLY A 101 1.06 9.64 -4.99
C GLY A 101 0.83 8.47 -4.02
N VAL A 102 1.16 7.22 -4.41
CA VAL A 102 1.01 6.05 -3.53
C VAL A 102 2.37 5.48 -3.12
N GLN A 103 2.62 5.42 -1.83
CA GLN A 103 3.78 4.74 -1.27
C GLN A 103 3.50 3.25 -1.11
N CYS A 104 4.34 2.41 -1.71
CA CYS A 104 4.30 0.95 -1.56
C CYS A 104 5.41 0.50 -0.60
N LYS A 105 5.06 -0.14 0.52
CA LYS A 105 6.01 -0.83 1.39
C LYS A 105 5.84 -2.34 1.22
N CYS A 106 6.90 -3.03 0.80
CA CYS A 106 6.93 -4.49 0.71
C CYS A 106 7.70 -5.07 1.90
N THR A 107 7.12 -6.05 2.59
CA THR A 107 7.80 -6.85 3.62
C THR A 107 7.69 -8.32 3.23
N PHE A 108 8.83 -9.02 3.21
CA PHE A 108 8.92 -10.43 2.85
C PHE A 108 9.32 -11.25 4.08
N GLU A 109 8.67 -12.41 4.23
CA GLU A 109 8.99 -13.41 5.25
C GLU A 109 9.32 -14.71 4.53
N ALA A 110 10.55 -15.19 4.73
CA ALA A 110 11.04 -16.44 4.17
C ALA A 110 11.36 -17.39 5.32
N HIS A 111 10.72 -18.57 5.31
CA HIS A 111 11.09 -19.67 6.18
C HIS A 111 12.10 -20.53 5.44
N THR A 112 13.31 -20.64 5.98
CA THR A 112 14.31 -21.58 5.51
C THR A 112 14.19 -22.82 6.39
N SER A 113 14.00 -24.00 5.79
CA SER A 113 14.25 -25.26 6.49
C SER A 113 15.76 -25.43 6.58
N LEU A 114 16.31 -25.49 7.80
CA LEU A 114 17.68 -25.95 8.03
C LEU A 114 17.82 -27.42 7.63
#